data_AF-A0A7C3Y1E9-F1
#
_entry.id   AF-A0A7C3Y1E9-F1
#
_cell.length_a   1.000
_cell.length_b   1.000
_cell.length_c   1.000
_cell.angle_alpha   90.00
_cell.angle_beta   90.00
_cell.angle_gamma   90.00
#
_symmetry.space_group_name_H-M   'P 1'
#
loop_
_entity.id
_entity.type
_entity.pdbx_description
1 polymer ?
#
loop_
_entity_poly.entity_id
_entity_poly.type
_entity_poly.pdbx_seq_one_letter_code
_entity_poly.pdbx_strand_id
1 'polypeptide(L)'
;MFLLAIIGRISTLEKQIASVNRSHLLEQGLVATFLSLTILDLWGIGLPLGNPGTVLSAGYIPLYNCLIFLKVTLGSWSIVYHFIQSRGIL
;
A
#
# COMPACT_ATOMS: atom_id res chain seq x y z
N MET A 1 0.97 -12.69 -0.95
CA MET A 1 2.06 -12.28 -1.87
C MET A 1 3.39 -12.95 -1.57
N PHE A 2 3.84 -13.05 -0.32
CA PHE A 2 5.06 -13.80 0.04
C PHE A 2 5.06 -15.26 -0.47
N LEU A 3 3.93 -15.95 -0.35
CA LEU A 3 3.74 -17.30 -0.93
C LEU A 3 3.85 -17.33 -2.46
N LEU A 4 3.40 -16.28 -3.16
CA LEU A 4 3.53 -16.20 -4.63
C LEU A 4 4.98 -16.00 -5.07
N ALA A 5 5.79 -15.28 -4.28
CA ALA A 5 7.22 -15.11 -4.54
C ALA A 5 7.99 -16.43 -4.39
N ILE A 6 7.59 -17.28 -3.44
CA ILE A 6 8.22 -18.57 -3.18
C ILE A 6 7.77 -19.64 -4.20
N ILE A 7 6.51 -19.57 -4.67
CA ILE A 7 5.92 -20.56 -5.59
C ILE A 7 6.09 -20.18 -7.07
N GLY A 8 6.20 -18.89 -7.37
CA GLY A 8 6.28 -18.34 -8.72
C GLY A 8 7.64 -18.57 -9.36
N ARG A 9 7.72 -19.58 -10.23
CA ARG A 9 8.84 -19.83 -11.14
C ARG A 9 9.28 -18.51 -11.81
N ILE A 10 10.49 -18.06 -11.47
CA ILE A 10 11.15 -16.79 -11.82
C ILE A 10 10.96 -16.35 -13.29
N SER A 11 10.87 -17.29 -14.24
CA SER A 11 10.70 -17.02 -15.68
C SER A 11 9.38 -16.35 -16.10
N THR A 12 8.33 -16.41 -15.28
CA THR A 12 7.06 -15.71 -15.56
C THR A 12 7.03 -14.31 -14.92
N LEU A 13 7.83 -14.09 -13.88
CA LEU A 13 7.90 -12.82 -13.16
C LEU A 13 8.70 -11.74 -13.93
N GLU A 14 9.70 -12.14 -14.73
CA GLU A 14 10.49 -11.20 -15.55
C GLU A 14 9.64 -10.39 -16.53
N LYS A 15 8.62 -11.00 -17.16
CA LYS A 15 7.73 -10.30 -18.10
C LYS A 15 6.73 -9.36 -17.42
N GLN A 16 6.39 -9.57 -16.14
CA GLN A 16 5.55 -8.62 -15.39
C GLN A 16 6.39 -7.50 -14.73
N ILE A 17 7.64 -7.79 -14.37
CA ILE A 17 8.56 -6.84 -13.71
C ILE A 17 9.16 -5.82 -14.69
N ALA A 18 9.25 -6.11 -16.00
CA ALA A 18 9.68 -5.11 -17.00
C ALA A 18 8.75 -3.88 -17.13
N SER A 19 7.58 -3.87 -16.47
CA SER A 19 6.69 -2.70 -16.34
C SER A 19 6.83 -1.93 -15.01
N VAL A 20 7.77 -2.32 -14.14
CA VAL A 20 8.07 -1.72 -12.83
C VAL A 20 8.85 -0.40 -12.96
N ASN A 21 8.30 0.54 -13.72
CA ASN A 21 8.64 1.96 -13.55
C ASN A 21 7.51 2.73 -12.82
N ARG A 22 6.37 2.06 -12.54
CA ARG A 22 5.22 2.66 -11.83
C ARG A 22 5.24 2.47 -10.32
N SER A 23 6.01 1.52 -9.79
CA SER A 23 5.96 1.15 -8.37
C SER A 23 6.43 2.28 -7.44
N HIS A 24 7.48 3.01 -7.84
CA HIS A 24 8.02 4.12 -7.05
C HIS A 24 7.04 5.30 -6.94
N LEU A 25 6.33 5.61 -8.02
CA LEU A 25 5.32 6.68 -8.03
C LEU A 25 4.09 6.32 -7.18
N LEU A 26 3.73 5.02 -7.13
CA LEU A 26 2.64 4.55 -6.28
C LEU A 26 3.00 4.63 -4.79
N GLU A 27 4.20 4.23 -4.40
CA GLU A 27 4.66 4.35 -3.01
C GLU A 27 4.69 5.82 -2.53
N GLN A 28 5.27 6.71 -3.34
CA GLN A 28 5.30 8.14 -3.03
C GLN A 28 3.90 8.75 -2.99
N GLY A 29 3.03 8.36 -3.92
CA GLY A 29 1.63 8.79 -3.95
C GLY A 29 0.88 8.37 -2.70
N LEU A 30 1.06 7.13 -2.23
CA LEU A 30 0.41 6.61 -1.03
C LEU A 30 0.84 7.34 0.25
N VAL A 31 2.14 7.61 0.40
CA VAL A 31 2.65 8.35 1.55
C VAL A 31 2.11 9.78 1.55
N ALA A 32 2.12 10.45 0.39
CA ALA A 32 1.58 11.80 0.24
C ALA A 32 0.06 11.85 0.54
N THR A 33 -0.73 10.91 0.00
CA THR A 33 -2.17 10.84 0.27
C THR A 33 -2.48 10.56 1.74
N PHE A 34 -1.74 9.66 2.39
CA PHE A 34 -1.90 9.39 3.82
C PHE A 34 -1.61 10.63 4.68
N LEU A 35 -0.53 11.34 4.37
CA LEU A 35 -0.15 12.55 5.10
C LEU A 35 -1.19 13.67 4.92
N SER A 36 -1.64 13.91 3.69
CA SER A 36 -2.68 14.90 3.40
C SER A 36 -4.00 14.60 4.12
N LEU A 37 -4.44 13.34 4.15
CA LEU A 37 -5.65 12.95 4.88
C LEU A 37 -5.51 13.13 6.39
N THR A 38 -4.35 12.77 6.95
CA THR A 38 -4.06 12.96 8.38
C THR A 38 -4.10 14.44 8.76
N ILE A 39 -3.61 15.33 7.89
CA ILE A 39 -3.65 16.79 8.11
C ILE A 39 -5.10 17.31 8.07
N LEU A 40 -5.93 16.83 7.14
CA LEU A 40 -7.35 17.22 7.03
C LEU A 40 -8.17 16.79 8.26
N ASP A 41 -7.92 15.58 8.75
CA ASP A 41 -8.56 15.05 9.97
C ASP A 41 -8.07 15.79 11.22
N LEU A 42 -6.78 16.17 11.28
CA LEU A 42 -6.24 17.01 12.34
C LEU A 42 -6.89 18.41 12.37
N TRP A 43 -7.31 18.94 11.23
CA TRP A 43 -8.09 20.18 11.13
C TRP A 43 -9.56 20.02 11.54
N GLY A 44 -10.00 18.83 11.94
CA GLY A 44 -11.37 18.58 12.37
C GLY A 44 -12.38 18.61 11.22
N ILE A 45 -11.91 18.54 9.97
CA ILE A 45 -12.76 18.35 8.79
C ILE A 45 -13.15 16.86 8.77
N GLY A 46 -14.07 16.49 9.66
CA GLY A 46 -14.60 15.14 9.89
C GLY A 46 -15.59 14.69 8.80
N LEU A 47 -15.52 13.43 8.36
CA LEU A 47 -16.68 12.79 7.72
C LEU A 47 -17.79 12.61 8.75
N PRO A 48 -19.06 12.92 8.42
CA PRO A 48 -20.17 12.74 9.35
C PRO A 48 -20.28 11.26 9.75
N LEU A 49 -20.45 11.01 11.05
CA LEU A 49 -20.64 9.65 11.55
C LEU A 49 -21.96 9.09 11.00
N GLY A 50 -21.88 7.98 10.26
CA GLY A 50 -23.06 7.24 9.83
C GLY A 50 -23.75 6.53 10.98
N ASN A 51 -24.91 5.93 10.71
CA ASN A 51 -25.66 5.19 11.73
C ASN A 51 -24.83 4.01 12.29
N PRO A 52 -24.79 3.81 13.62
CA PRO A 52 -24.04 2.75 14.26
C PRO A 52 -24.45 1.37 13.70
N GLY A 53 -23.47 0.55 13.34
CA GLY A 53 -23.68 -0.76 12.72
C GLY A 53 -23.51 -0.79 11.18
N THR A 54 -23.32 0.37 10.54
CA THR A 54 -22.97 0.45 9.11
C THR A 54 -21.46 0.56 8.89
N VAL A 55 -20.97 0.10 7.73
CA VAL A 55 -19.54 0.13 7.36
C VAL A 55 -18.96 1.56 7.40
N LEU A 56 -19.80 2.56 7.11
CA LEU A 56 -19.43 3.99 7.14
C LEU A 56 -19.75 4.67 8.49
N SER A 57 -20.17 3.92 9.51
CA SER A 57 -20.52 4.51 10.82
C SER A 57 -19.32 5.09 11.56
N ALA A 58 -18.12 4.61 11.25
CA ALA A 58 -16.89 4.97 11.93
C ALA A 58 -16.16 6.18 11.31
N GLY A 59 -16.83 6.97 10.46
CA GLY A 59 -16.26 8.17 9.83
C GLY A 59 -15.04 7.84 8.95
N TYR A 60 -13.88 8.40 9.27
CA TYR A 60 -12.64 8.17 8.51
C TYR A 60 -11.95 6.82 8.78
N ILE A 61 -12.34 6.08 9.83
CA ILE A 61 -11.66 4.84 10.24
C ILE A 61 -11.58 3.79 9.11
N PRO A 62 -12.65 3.50 8.32
CA PRO A 62 -12.57 2.55 7.22
C PRO A 62 -11.61 3.01 6.11
N LEU A 63 -11.59 4.32 5.81
CA LEU A 63 -10.71 4.90 4.79
C LEU A 63 -9.24 4.78 5.22
N TYR A 64 -8.94 5.14 6.47
CA TYR A 64 -7.60 4.98 7.02
C TYR A 64 -7.14 3.53 7.04
N ASN A 65 -8.00 2.60 7.42
CA ASN A 65 -7.67 1.17 7.40
C ASN A 65 -7.29 0.70 5.99
N CYS A 66 -8.03 1.11 4.96
CA CYS A 66 -7.68 0.79 3.57
C CYS A 66 -6.33 1.39 3.15
N LEU A 67 -6.07 2.65 3.49
CA LEU A 67 -4.81 3.33 3.15
C LEU A 67 -3.61 2.71 3.86
N ILE A 68 -3.74 2.40 5.15
CA ILE A 68 -2.70 1.75 5.94
C ILE A 68 -2.43 0.36 5.40
N PHE A 69 -3.48 -0.43 5.11
CA PHE A 69 -3.36 -1.76 4.52
C PHE A 69 -2.58 -1.72 3.20
N LEU A 70 -2.93 -0.79 2.31
CA LEU A 70 -2.26 -0.65 1.02
C LEU A 70 -0.80 -0.20 1.18
N LYS A 71 -0.53 0.78 2.04
CA LYS A 71 0.82 1.26 2.36
C LYS A 71 1.71 0.15 2.91
N VAL A 72 1.23 -0.59 3.92
CA VAL A 72 1.99 -1.67 4.57
C VAL A 72 2.28 -2.80 3.59
N THR A 73 1.30 -3.16 2.76
CA THR A 73 1.46 -4.21 1.75
C THR A 73 2.52 -3.82 0.70
N LEU A 74 2.47 -2.59 0.19
CA LEU A 74 3.44 -2.11 -0.80
C LEU A 74 4.85 -1.89 -0.21
N GLY A 75 4.93 -1.26 0.97
CA GLY A 75 6.21 -1.01 1.64
C GLY A 75 6.94 -2.29 2.04
N SER A 76 6.22 -3.28 2.59
CA SER A 76 6.82 -4.58 2.90
C SER A 76 7.32 -5.33 1.66
N TRP A 77 6.59 -5.22 0.54
CA TRP A 77 7.02 -5.79 -0.74
C TRP A 77 8.27 -5.10 -1.31
N SER A 78 8.32 -3.77 -1.24
CA SER A 78 9.46 -2.96 -1.69
C SER A 78 10.74 -3.35 -0.95
N ILE A 79 10.65 -3.58 0.37
CA ILE A 79 11.76 -4.06 1.20
C ILE A 79 12.20 -5.47 0.78
N VAL A 80 11.26 -6.41 0.60
CA VAL A 80 11.58 -7.79 0.18
C VAL A 80 12.21 -7.81 -1.21
N TYR A 81 11.68 -7.03 -2.16
CA TYR A 81 12.22 -6.91 -3.50
C TYR A 81 13.65 -6.36 -3.49
N HIS A 82 13.89 -5.27 -2.76
CA HIS A 82 15.22 -4.69 -2.63
C HIS A 82 16.21 -5.63 -1.95
N PHE A 83 15.75 -6.40 -0.96
CA PHE A 83 16.57 -7.42 -0.30
C PHE A 83 16.98 -8.56 -1.24
N ILE A 84 16.05 -9.07 -2.06
CA ILE A 84 16.34 -10.09 -3.07
C ILE A 84 17.34 -9.56 -4.10
N GLN A 85 17.15 -8.32 -4.57
CA GLN A 85 18.05 -7.67 -5.53
C GLN A 85 19.45 -7.43 -4.93
N SER A 86 19.52 -6.92 -3.70
CA SER A 86 20.78 -6.54 -3.03
C SER A 86 21.65 -7.75 -2.67
N ARG A 87 21.05 -8.95 -2.48
CA ARG A 87 21.80 -10.18 -2.24
C ARG A 87 22.39 -10.83 -3.50
N GLY A 88 22.28 -10.19 -4.67
CA GLY A 88 23.02 -10.62 -5.87
C GLY A 88 22.59 -11.97 -6.42
N ILE A 89 21.30 -12.30 -6.34
CA ILE A 89 20.72 -13.50 -7.00
C ILE A 89 20.38 -13.22 -8.49
N LEU A 90 20.75 -12.05 -9.00
CA LEU A 90 20.66 -11.61 -10.39
C LEU A 90 22.04 -11.15 -10.88
#